data_AF-K1TMC4-F1
#
_entry.id   AF-K1TMC4-F1
#
_cell.length_a   1.000
_cell.length_b   1.000
_cell.length_c   1.000
_cell.angle_alpha   90.00
_cell.angle_beta   90.00
_cell.angle_gamma   90.00
#
_symmetry.space_group_name_H-M   'P 1'
#
loop_
_entity.id
_entity.type
_entity.pdbx_description
1 polymer ?
#
loop_
_entity_poly.entity_id
_entity_poly.type
_entity_poly.pdbx_seq_one_letter_code
_entity_poly.pdbx_strand_id
1 'polypeptide(L)'
;IQYGVYLYSYAVGNDKEKTLEDMARSEAEHVLRMIEEAGAKPTMPVYYDIEDKSQVEMTTKQYGDMAEIFCNIVKNAGYKVGVYSNYYWWTNRLTDSRFDNWGKWVARYNNTSEYNKEYDIWQYTKSGTVDGVGSGMDVNILLSRPCSITGHQYEFYQLVSKSTTTINGKATYKCKTCGHIKTTDIAKINQITISKTKI
;
A
#
# COMPACT_ATOMS: atom_id res chain seq x y z
N ILE A 1 -11.29 -15.76 3.39
CA ILE A 1 -11.07 -14.89 2.21
C ILE A 1 -10.15 -13.75 2.64
N GLN A 2 -9.16 -13.37 1.83
CA GLN A 2 -8.39 -12.15 2.11
C GLN A 2 -9.20 -10.94 1.67
N TYR A 3 -9.31 -9.93 2.53
CA TYR A 3 -10.07 -8.72 2.23
C TYR A 3 -9.42 -7.49 2.85
N GLY A 4 -9.75 -6.34 2.28
CA GLY A 4 -9.50 -5.01 2.82
C GLY A 4 -10.83 -4.27 2.96
N VAL A 5 -10.76 -3.04 3.41
CA VAL A 5 -11.91 -2.13 3.49
C VAL A 5 -11.49 -0.77 2.95
N TYR A 6 -12.44 0.07 2.58
CA TYR A 6 -12.17 1.44 2.16
C TYR A 6 -13.14 2.40 2.83
N LEU A 7 -12.74 3.67 2.89
CA LEU A 7 -13.59 4.78 3.30
C LEU A 7 -13.57 5.84 2.21
N TYR A 8 -14.74 6.14 1.65
CA TYR A 8 -14.97 7.27 0.73
C TYR A 8 -14.91 8.59 1.51
N SER A 9 -13.97 9.46 1.15
CA SER A 9 -13.70 10.70 1.87
C SER A 9 -14.57 11.87 1.38
N TYR A 10 -15.01 12.68 2.35
CA TYR A 10 -15.57 14.01 2.13
C TYR A 10 -14.74 15.12 2.80
N ALA A 11 -13.56 14.80 3.33
CA ALA A 11 -12.70 15.78 3.95
C ALA A 11 -12.25 16.85 2.94
N VAL A 12 -12.48 18.12 3.27
CA VAL A 12 -12.16 19.28 2.42
C VAL A 12 -11.42 20.35 3.22
N GLY A 13 -10.61 21.15 2.52
CA GLY A 13 -9.80 22.20 3.13
C GLY A 13 -10.54 23.52 3.40
N ASN A 14 -11.79 23.64 2.96
CA ASN A 14 -12.59 24.86 2.98
C ASN A 14 -13.94 24.69 3.68
N ASP A 15 -14.08 23.66 4.53
CA ASP A 15 -15.27 23.51 5.37
C ASP A 15 -15.43 24.70 6.32
N LYS A 16 -16.68 25.04 6.64
CA LYS A 16 -17.01 26.23 7.44
C LYS A 16 -16.83 26.03 8.94
N GLU A 17 -16.84 24.78 9.40
CA GLU A 17 -16.90 24.42 10.81
C GLU A 17 -15.67 23.60 11.25
N LYS A 18 -15.12 22.78 10.36
CA LYS A 18 -14.04 21.85 10.66
C LYS A 18 -12.79 22.16 9.85
N THR A 19 -11.63 21.94 10.45
CA THR A 19 -10.39 21.96 9.67
C THR A 19 -10.26 20.69 8.84
N LEU A 20 -9.40 20.71 7.82
CA LEU A 20 -9.05 19.51 7.07
C LEU A 20 -8.54 18.38 7.97
N GLU A 21 -7.80 18.75 9.03
CA GLU A 21 -7.29 17.81 10.00
C GLU A 21 -8.42 17.15 10.81
N ASP A 22 -9.38 17.93 11.29
CA ASP A 22 -10.53 17.41 12.04
C ASP A 22 -11.33 16.43 11.19
N MET A 23 -11.55 16.74 9.91
CA MET A 23 -12.30 15.88 9.00
C MET A 23 -11.54 14.57 8.72
N ALA A 24 -10.26 14.64 8.34
CA ALA A 24 -9.45 13.45 8.03
C ALA A 24 -9.25 12.55 9.26
N ARG A 25 -9.08 13.15 10.46
CA ARG A 25 -9.03 12.43 11.73
C ARG A 25 -10.35 11.73 12.04
N SER A 26 -11.47 12.44 11.90
CA SER A 26 -12.81 11.89 12.15
C SER A 26 -13.10 10.70 11.23
N GLU A 27 -12.69 10.79 9.96
CA GLU A 27 -12.80 9.73 8.96
C GLU A 27 -11.94 8.50 9.34
N ALA A 28 -10.69 8.71 9.75
CA ALA A 28 -9.82 7.62 10.21
C ALA A 28 -10.36 6.92 11.45
N GLU A 29 -10.82 7.68 12.44
CA GLU A 29 -11.46 7.13 13.63
C GLU A 29 -12.76 6.41 13.29
N HIS A 30 -13.51 6.90 12.31
CA HIS A 30 -14.75 6.26 11.88
C HIS A 30 -14.51 4.88 11.28
N VAL A 31 -13.57 4.73 10.35
CA VAL A 31 -13.28 3.41 9.77
C VAL A 31 -12.77 2.43 10.83
N LEU A 32 -11.97 2.90 11.80
CA LEU A 32 -11.48 2.06 12.89
C LEU A 32 -12.62 1.59 13.80
N ARG A 33 -13.54 2.48 14.19
CA ARG A 33 -14.74 2.10 14.95
C ARG A 33 -15.57 1.05 14.21
N MET A 34 -15.78 1.23 12.90
CA MET A 34 -16.55 0.27 12.10
C MET A 34 -15.85 -1.11 12.02
N ILE A 35 -14.52 -1.14 11.89
CA ILE A 35 -13.75 -2.39 11.89
C ILE A 35 -13.90 -3.10 13.24
N GLU A 36 -13.79 -2.37 14.36
CA GLU A 36 -13.90 -2.91 15.70
C GLU A 36 -15.31 -3.45 15.99
N GLU A 37 -16.35 -2.64 15.75
CA GLU A 37 -17.74 -3.00 15.99
C GLU A 37 -18.19 -4.22 15.17
N ALA A 38 -17.67 -4.35 13.95
CA ALA A 38 -17.93 -5.51 13.09
C ALA A 38 -17.11 -6.76 13.49
N GLY A 39 -16.17 -6.65 14.43
CA GLY A 39 -15.20 -7.71 14.72
C GLY A 39 -14.32 -8.08 13.52
N ALA A 40 -14.14 -7.15 12.58
CA ALA A 40 -13.47 -7.38 11.32
C ALA A 40 -11.94 -7.45 11.50
N LYS A 41 -11.30 -8.31 10.70
CA LYS A 41 -9.84 -8.50 10.67
C LYS A 41 -9.32 -8.41 9.22
N PRO A 42 -9.36 -7.23 8.59
CA PRO A 42 -8.88 -7.05 7.23
C PRO A 42 -7.40 -7.42 7.12
N THR A 43 -7.07 -8.23 6.12
CA THR A 43 -5.72 -8.73 5.83
C THR A 43 -5.02 -7.97 4.68
N MET A 44 -5.80 -7.16 3.96
CA MET A 44 -5.36 -6.18 2.97
C MET A 44 -5.49 -4.77 3.55
N PRO A 45 -4.91 -3.74 2.89
CA PRO A 45 -4.96 -2.38 3.41
C PRO A 45 -6.38 -1.85 3.65
N VAL A 46 -6.48 -0.94 4.60
CA VAL A 46 -7.58 0.03 4.69
C VAL A 46 -7.24 1.14 3.70
N TYR A 47 -8.09 1.31 2.69
CA TYR A 47 -7.89 2.32 1.64
C TYR A 47 -8.65 3.60 1.97
N TYR A 48 -7.96 4.72 1.82
CA TYR A 48 -8.60 6.03 1.81
C TYR A 48 -8.96 6.40 0.38
N ASP A 49 -10.25 6.51 0.09
CA ASP A 49 -10.77 6.81 -1.24
C ASP A 49 -10.94 8.33 -1.38
N ILE A 50 -10.07 8.92 -2.21
CA ILE A 50 -9.98 10.37 -2.45
C ILE A 50 -10.32 10.64 -3.91
N GLU A 51 -11.58 10.94 -4.19
CA GLU A 51 -12.02 11.33 -5.53
C GLU A 51 -13.26 12.22 -5.56
N ASP A 52 -13.67 12.76 -4.41
CA ASP A 52 -14.93 13.50 -4.32
C ASP A 52 -14.84 14.84 -5.03
N LYS A 53 -15.91 15.21 -5.73
CA LYS A 53 -16.00 16.48 -6.45
C LYS A 53 -15.81 17.71 -5.57
N SER A 54 -16.15 17.64 -4.28
CA SER A 54 -15.97 18.75 -3.33
C SER A 54 -14.50 19.05 -3.05
N GLN A 55 -13.62 18.07 -3.26
CA GLN A 55 -12.19 18.18 -3.00
C GLN A 55 -11.42 18.80 -4.17
N VAL A 56 -12.07 19.01 -5.34
CA VAL A 56 -11.42 19.45 -6.60
C VAL A 56 -10.62 20.76 -6.48
N GLU A 57 -11.00 21.67 -5.59
CA GLU A 57 -10.31 22.95 -5.39
C GLU A 57 -9.17 22.88 -4.35
N MET A 58 -8.89 21.70 -3.80
CA MET A 58 -7.78 21.51 -2.87
C MET A 58 -6.44 21.48 -3.60
N THR A 59 -5.43 22.01 -2.92
CA THR A 59 -4.03 21.98 -3.36
C THR A 59 -3.42 20.59 -3.23
N THR A 60 -2.38 20.30 -4.02
CA THR A 60 -1.55 19.09 -3.89
C THR A 60 -1.12 18.82 -2.44
N LYS A 61 -0.69 19.87 -1.73
CA LYS A 61 -0.29 19.78 -0.32
C LYS A 61 -1.45 19.34 0.58
N GLN A 62 -2.65 19.89 0.38
CA GLN A 62 -3.83 19.53 1.18
C GLN A 62 -4.23 18.06 0.98
N TYR A 63 -4.18 17.53 -0.25
CA TYR A 63 -4.41 16.09 -0.46
C TYR A 63 -3.39 15.24 0.29
N GLY A 64 -2.11 15.64 0.28
CA GLY A 64 -1.07 14.94 1.04
C GLY A 64 -1.29 15.05 2.56
N ASP A 65 -1.72 16.21 3.06
CA ASP A 65 -1.96 16.45 4.49
C ASP A 65 -3.09 15.54 5.02
N MET A 66 -4.23 15.51 4.33
CA MET A 66 -5.36 14.65 4.74
C MET A 66 -5.01 13.16 4.65
N ALA A 67 -4.31 12.74 3.59
CA ALA A 67 -3.91 11.36 3.41
C ALA A 67 -2.91 10.92 4.49
N GLU A 68 -1.97 11.78 4.86
CA GLU A 68 -1.01 11.53 5.92
C GLU A 68 -1.67 11.37 7.29
N ILE A 69 -2.62 12.24 7.62
CA ILE A 69 -3.39 12.16 8.88
C ILE A 69 -4.14 10.83 8.94
N PHE A 70 -4.91 10.50 7.91
CA PHE A 70 -5.68 9.27 7.85
C PHE A 70 -4.78 8.04 7.93
N CYS A 71 -3.77 7.97 7.05
CA CYS A 71 -2.88 6.81 6.96
C CYS A 71 -2.07 6.61 8.24
N ASN A 72 -1.61 7.67 8.90
CA ASN A 72 -0.85 7.54 10.15
C ASN A 72 -1.73 6.99 11.29
N ILE A 73 -2.96 7.49 11.44
CA ILE A 73 -3.88 7.00 12.47
C ILE A 73 -4.18 5.52 12.27
N VAL A 74 -4.57 5.13 11.05
CA VAL A 74 -4.94 3.74 10.73
C VAL A 74 -3.74 2.80 10.82
N LYS A 75 -2.55 3.25 10.39
CA LYS A 75 -1.30 2.49 10.53
C LYS A 75 -0.92 2.29 12.00
N ASN A 76 -1.06 3.33 12.83
CA ASN A 76 -0.75 3.25 14.27
C ASN A 76 -1.72 2.32 15.01
N ALA A 77 -2.94 2.13 14.51
CA ALA A 77 -3.87 1.12 14.98
C ALA A 77 -3.52 -0.33 14.52
N GLY A 78 -2.42 -0.51 13.79
CA GLY A 78 -1.90 -1.83 13.40
C GLY A 78 -2.33 -2.31 12.02
N TYR A 79 -3.03 -1.50 11.23
CA TYR A 79 -3.50 -1.88 9.89
C TYR A 79 -2.52 -1.46 8.79
N LYS A 80 -2.54 -2.19 7.67
CA LYS A 80 -1.92 -1.71 6.43
C LYS A 80 -2.79 -0.59 5.86
N VAL A 81 -2.18 0.37 5.18
CA VAL A 81 -2.87 1.54 4.62
C VAL A 81 -2.53 1.76 3.16
N GLY A 82 -3.49 2.33 2.44
CA GLY A 82 -3.32 2.74 1.06
C GLY A 82 -4.28 3.85 0.68
N VAL A 83 -4.12 4.40 -0.51
CA VAL A 83 -5.01 5.39 -1.10
C VAL A 83 -5.59 4.80 -2.38
N TYR A 84 -6.88 5.01 -2.58
CA TYR A 84 -7.57 4.74 -3.84
C TYR A 84 -7.88 6.07 -4.52
N SER A 85 -7.74 6.09 -5.84
CA SER A 85 -8.32 7.10 -6.70
C SER A 85 -8.29 6.66 -8.17
N ASN A 86 -8.98 7.37 -9.04
CA ASN A 86 -8.90 7.16 -10.48
C ASN A 86 -7.65 7.79 -11.11
N TYR A 87 -7.32 7.33 -12.33
CA TYR A 87 -6.14 7.73 -13.08
C TYR A 87 -5.96 9.25 -13.21
N TYR A 88 -7.05 9.99 -13.43
CA TYR A 88 -6.98 11.45 -13.56
C TYR A 88 -6.50 12.10 -12.27
N TRP A 89 -7.04 11.68 -11.14
CA TRP A 89 -6.64 12.19 -9.82
C TRP A 89 -5.20 11.83 -9.49
N TRP A 90 -4.79 10.57 -9.72
CA TRP A 90 -3.41 10.13 -9.53
C TRP A 90 -2.40 10.93 -10.38
N THR A 91 -2.79 11.32 -11.59
CA THR A 91 -1.91 12.03 -12.52
C THR A 91 -1.87 13.54 -12.26
N ASN A 92 -2.99 14.14 -11.83
CA ASN A 92 -3.14 15.60 -11.82
C ASN A 92 -3.31 16.21 -10.43
N ARG A 93 -3.69 15.43 -9.40
CA ARG A 93 -4.07 15.95 -8.07
C ARG A 93 -3.23 15.34 -6.94
N LEU A 94 -3.15 14.01 -6.90
CA LEU A 94 -2.42 13.25 -5.88
C LEU A 94 -0.92 13.14 -6.21
N THR A 95 -0.31 14.29 -6.47
CA THR A 95 1.08 14.41 -6.96
C THR A 95 2.09 14.73 -5.87
N ASP A 96 1.65 14.90 -4.61
CA ASP A 96 2.50 15.06 -3.44
C ASP A 96 3.37 13.80 -3.26
N SER A 97 4.66 13.97 -2.96
CA SER A 97 5.59 12.83 -2.83
C SER A 97 5.25 11.91 -1.66
N ARG A 98 4.47 12.37 -0.68
CA ARG A 98 4.03 11.54 0.45
C ARG A 98 3.20 10.34 0.00
N PHE A 99 2.49 10.41 -1.13
CA PHE A 99 1.73 9.29 -1.68
C PHE A 99 2.58 8.08 -2.06
N ASP A 100 3.91 8.22 -2.17
CA ASP A 100 4.82 7.09 -2.40
C ASP A 100 5.09 6.25 -1.14
N ASN A 101 4.63 6.71 0.04
CA ASN A 101 4.75 5.98 1.30
C ASN A 101 3.62 4.97 1.58
N TRP A 102 2.54 4.99 0.78
CA TRP A 102 1.35 4.16 1.00
C TRP A 102 1.03 3.32 -0.23
N GLY A 103 0.24 2.26 -0.03
CA GLY A 103 -0.23 1.44 -1.14
C GLY A 103 -1.11 2.25 -2.09
N LYS A 104 -1.03 1.97 -3.40
CA LYS A 104 -1.83 2.68 -4.40
C LYS A 104 -2.81 1.73 -5.07
N TRP A 105 -4.08 2.09 -5.03
CA TRP A 105 -5.13 1.45 -5.82
C TRP A 105 -5.60 2.44 -6.89
N VAL A 106 -5.36 2.09 -8.15
CA VAL A 106 -5.56 2.97 -9.30
C VAL A 106 -6.75 2.47 -10.11
N ALA A 107 -7.77 3.30 -10.27
CA ALA A 107 -8.86 3.01 -11.21
C ALA A 107 -8.58 3.56 -12.59
N ARG A 108 -8.63 2.68 -13.59
CA ARG A 108 -8.60 3.06 -15.00
C ARG A 108 -9.29 1.99 -15.85
N TYR A 109 -10.45 2.34 -16.40
CA TYR A 109 -11.24 1.44 -17.24
C TYR A 109 -10.74 1.44 -18.68
N ASN A 110 -9.63 0.74 -18.92
CA ASN A 110 -8.99 0.65 -20.23
C ASN A 110 -8.28 -0.71 -20.37
N ASN A 111 -7.76 -1.04 -21.55
CA ASN A 111 -7.00 -2.27 -21.79
C ASN A 111 -5.62 -2.26 -21.12
N THR A 112 -5.12 -1.08 -20.77
CA THR A 112 -3.87 -0.87 -20.03
C THR A 112 -4.06 0.25 -19.02
N SER A 113 -3.41 0.14 -17.86
CA SER A 113 -3.42 1.21 -16.85
C SER A 113 -2.65 2.46 -17.32
N GLU A 114 -1.54 2.29 -18.04
CA GLU A 114 -0.58 3.35 -18.44
C GLU A 114 -0.17 4.33 -17.33
N TYR A 115 -0.49 4.02 -16.07
CA TYR A 115 0.02 4.73 -14.92
C TYR A 115 1.50 4.38 -14.77
N ASN A 116 2.36 5.40 -14.81
CA ASN A 116 3.80 5.25 -14.94
C ASN A 116 4.54 5.16 -13.60
N LYS A 117 3.82 5.18 -12.47
CA LYS A 117 4.36 4.94 -11.14
C LYS A 117 3.97 3.55 -10.65
N GLU A 118 4.59 3.11 -9.56
CA GLU A 118 4.25 1.85 -8.89
C GLU A 118 2.88 1.94 -8.20
N TYR A 119 2.13 0.83 -8.26
CA TYR A 119 0.80 0.68 -7.67
C TYR A 119 0.49 -0.80 -7.43
N ASP A 120 -0.40 -1.07 -6.48
CA ASP A 120 -0.68 -2.40 -5.96
C ASP A 120 -1.88 -3.04 -6.64
N ILE A 121 -2.91 -2.25 -6.89
CA ILE A 121 -4.19 -2.71 -7.41
C ILE A 121 -4.59 -1.84 -8.60
N TRP A 122 -4.99 -2.50 -9.68
CA TRP A 122 -5.62 -1.87 -10.83
C TRP A 122 -7.12 -2.20 -10.85
N GLN A 123 -8.00 -1.22 -10.66
CA GLN A 123 -9.41 -1.38 -11.00
C GLN A 123 -9.58 -1.17 -12.51
N TYR A 124 -9.72 -2.26 -13.26
CA TYR A 124 -9.73 -2.23 -14.73
C TYR A 124 -11.13 -2.15 -15.33
N THR A 125 -12.18 -2.41 -14.54
CA THR A 125 -13.57 -2.24 -14.98
C THR A 125 -14.49 -1.99 -13.80
N LYS A 126 -15.58 -1.27 -14.05
CA LYS A 126 -16.75 -1.11 -13.17
C LYS A 126 -17.99 -1.87 -13.63
N SER A 127 -17.84 -2.68 -14.68
CA SER A 127 -18.95 -3.35 -15.36
C SER A 127 -18.64 -4.81 -15.61
N GLY A 128 -17.82 -5.41 -14.74
CA GLY A 128 -17.54 -6.83 -14.79
C GLY A 128 -18.76 -7.67 -14.41
N THR A 129 -18.71 -8.93 -14.82
CA THR A 129 -19.63 -9.97 -14.36
C THR A 129 -18.82 -10.97 -13.54
N VAL A 130 -19.25 -11.21 -12.30
CA VAL A 130 -18.56 -12.11 -11.36
C VAL A 130 -19.53 -13.19 -10.93
N ASP A 131 -19.16 -14.44 -11.18
CA ASP A 131 -19.97 -15.60 -10.81
C ASP A 131 -20.25 -15.62 -9.31
N GLY A 132 -21.52 -15.79 -8.94
CA GLY A 132 -21.97 -15.76 -7.55
C GLY A 132 -22.15 -14.37 -6.94
N VAL A 133 -21.86 -13.29 -7.69
CA VAL A 133 -22.09 -11.90 -7.23
C VAL A 133 -23.08 -11.17 -8.15
N GLY A 134 -22.81 -11.15 -9.46
CA GLY A 134 -23.65 -10.46 -10.45
C GLY A 134 -22.87 -9.63 -11.46
N SER A 135 -23.60 -8.81 -12.23
CA SER A 135 -23.06 -7.89 -13.24
C SER A 135 -22.99 -6.45 -12.73
N GLY A 136 -22.17 -5.61 -13.37
CA GLY A 136 -22.01 -4.21 -12.97
C GLY A 136 -21.01 -4.04 -11.82
N MET A 137 -20.10 -5.00 -11.66
CA MET A 137 -19.16 -5.05 -10.54
C MET A 137 -17.83 -4.38 -10.90
N ASP A 138 -17.22 -3.75 -9.91
CA ASP A 138 -15.81 -3.37 -9.97
C ASP A 138 -14.94 -4.63 -9.93
N VAL A 139 -14.07 -4.77 -10.94
CA VAL A 139 -13.11 -5.88 -11.00
C VAL A 139 -11.69 -5.33 -11.06
N ASN A 140 -10.84 -5.98 -10.28
CA ASN A 140 -9.52 -5.50 -9.94
C ASN A 140 -8.46 -6.55 -10.25
N ILE A 141 -7.30 -6.11 -10.69
CA ILE A 141 -6.10 -6.94 -10.78
C ILE A 141 -5.18 -6.52 -9.64
N LEU A 142 -4.87 -7.45 -8.73
CA LEU A 142 -3.82 -7.30 -7.74
C LEU A 142 -2.47 -7.53 -8.43
N LEU A 143 -1.74 -6.45 -8.71
CA LEU A 143 -0.51 -6.48 -9.50
C LEU A 143 0.72 -6.82 -8.66
N SER A 144 0.78 -6.35 -7.41
CA SER A 144 1.95 -6.52 -6.56
C SER A 144 1.63 -7.40 -5.33
N ARG A 145 2.42 -8.45 -5.15
CA ARG A 145 2.97 -8.89 -3.84
C ARG A 145 4.35 -9.51 -4.08
N PRO A 146 5.35 -8.70 -4.45
CA PRO A 146 6.49 -8.35 -3.57
C PRO A 146 6.90 -6.86 -3.68
N CYS A 147 7.78 -6.33 -2.81
CA CYS A 147 8.08 -4.88 -2.68
C CYS A 147 8.50 -4.27 -3.98
N SER A 148 7.72 -3.28 -4.37
CA SER A 148 7.92 -2.51 -5.58
C SER A 148 9.05 -1.49 -5.44
N ILE A 149 9.34 -0.96 -4.24
CA ILE A 149 10.15 0.26 -4.14
C ILE A 149 11.64 0.05 -4.48
N THR A 150 12.02 0.60 -5.64
CA THR A 150 13.41 0.79 -6.07
C THR A 150 14.12 1.80 -5.15
N GLY A 151 15.32 1.47 -4.66
CA GLY A 151 16.12 2.36 -3.78
C GLY A 151 15.99 2.12 -2.28
N HIS A 152 15.12 1.21 -1.84
CA HIS A 152 14.97 0.86 -0.42
C HIS A 152 16.09 -0.04 0.11
N GLN A 153 16.48 0.20 1.35
CA GLN A 153 17.50 -0.57 2.07
C GLN A 153 16.90 -1.83 2.68
N TYR A 154 17.58 -2.95 2.48
CA TYR A 154 17.19 -4.26 2.99
C TYR A 154 18.21 -4.75 4.01
N GLU A 155 17.74 -5.32 5.11
CA GLU A 155 18.58 -6.02 6.07
C GLU A 155 18.35 -7.52 6.04
N PHE A 156 19.38 -8.27 6.41
CA PHE A 156 19.27 -9.71 6.56
C PHE A 156 18.20 -10.02 7.61
N TYR A 157 17.29 -10.94 7.26
CA TYR A 157 16.22 -11.35 8.16
C TYR A 157 16.44 -12.78 8.67
N GLN A 158 16.56 -13.75 7.75
CA GLN A 158 16.85 -15.14 8.11
C GLN A 158 17.49 -15.92 6.97
N LEU A 159 18.26 -16.94 7.33
CA LEU A 159 18.84 -17.92 6.42
C LEU A 159 17.80 -19.00 6.11
N VAL A 160 17.58 -19.29 4.82
CA VAL A 160 16.65 -20.32 4.35
C VAL A 160 17.40 -21.63 4.12
N SER A 161 18.55 -21.56 3.45
CA SER A 161 19.45 -22.71 3.26
C SER A 161 20.90 -22.27 3.23
N LYS A 162 21.77 -23.08 3.84
CA LYS A 162 23.22 -22.85 3.81
C LYS A 162 23.76 -23.10 2.40
N SER A 163 24.66 -22.23 1.95
CA SER A 163 25.50 -22.48 0.78
C SER A 163 26.54 -23.54 1.09
N THR A 164 26.89 -24.37 0.10
CA THR A 164 28.04 -25.28 0.16
C THR A 164 29.10 -24.85 -0.86
N THR A 165 30.13 -25.66 -1.07
CA THR A 165 31.11 -25.47 -2.15
C THR A 165 30.53 -25.81 -3.53
N THR A 166 29.42 -26.55 -3.59
CA THR A 166 28.81 -27.05 -4.82
C THR A 166 27.43 -26.45 -5.11
N ILE A 167 26.73 -25.94 -4.09
CA ILE A 167 25.39 -25.35 -4.22
C ILE A 167 25.31 -23.96 -3.59
N ASN A 168 24.55 -23.07 -4.24
CA ASN A 168 24.17 -21.78 -3.67
C ASN A 168 23.23 -21.98 -2.47
N GLY A 169 23.32 -21.09 -1.48
CA GLY A 169 22.38 -20.99 -0.38
C GLY A 169 21.23 -20.05 -0.72
N LYS A 170 20.30 -19.86 0.22
CA LYS A 170 19.21 -18.89 0.11
C LYS A 170 19.04 -18.14 1.43
N ALA A 171 18.79 -16.84 1.35
CA ALA A 171 18.39 -16.03 2.50
C ALA A 171 17.23 -15.11 2.14
N THR A 172 16.54 -14.67 3.20
CA THR A 172 15.52 -13.63 3.10
C THR A 172 16.05 -12.33 3.69
N TYR A 173 15.62 -11.23 3.09
CA TYR A 173 15.97 -9.88 3.49
C TYR A 173 14.69 -9.08 3.70
N LYS A 174 14.62 -8.36 4.83
CA LYS A 174 13.50 -7.50 5.18
C LYS A 174 13.84 -6.06 4.86
N CYS A 175 12.95 -5.35 4.17
CA CYS A 175 13.09 -3.93 3.93
C CYS A 175 12.96 -3.17 5.25
N LYS A 176 13.95 -2.31 5.56
CA LYS A 176 13.93 -1.49 6.78
C LYS A 176 12.78 -0.49 6.80
N THR A 177 12.37 -0.02 5.62
CA THR A 177 11.37 1.04 5.47
C THR A 177 9.94 0.50 5.47
N CYS A 178 9.66 -0.54 4.67
CA CYS A 178 8.29 -1.03 4.46
C CYS A 178 8.05 -2.45 5.00
N GLY A 179 9.06 -3.10 5.57
CA GLY A 179 8.93 -4.44 6.15
C GLY A 179 8.77 -5.58 5.16
N HIS A 180 8.80 -5.32 3.85
CA HIS A 180 8.71 -6.36 2.83
C HIS A 180 9.88 -7.35 2.89
N ILE A 181 9.59 -8.63 2.64
CA ILE A 181 10.59 -9.69 2.64
C ILE A 181 10.84 -10.19 1.21
N LYS A 182 12.07 -10.08 0.73
CA LYS A 182 12.53 -10.69 -0.52
C LYS A 182 13.48 -11.85 -0.26
N THR A 183 13.48 -12.85 -1.14
CA THR A 183 14.41 -13.99 -1.08
C THR A 183 15.45 -13.86 -2.18
N THR A 184 16.73 -14.04 -1.83
CA THR A 184 17.85 -13.96 -2.77
C THR A 184 18.81 -15.13 -2.55
N ASP A 185 19.46 -15.57 -3.63
CA ASP A 185 20.49 -16.60 -3.58
C ASP A 185 21.76 -16.05 -2.92
N ILE A 186 22.35 -16.87 -2.03
CA ILE A 186 23.68 -16.63 -1.47
C ILE A 186 24.66 -17.45 -2.30
N ALA A 187 25.70 -16.79 -2.82
CA ALA A 187 26.74 -17.45 -3.60
C ALA A 187 27.38 -18.61 -2.81
N LYS A 188 27.66 -19.70 -3.53
CA LYS A 188 28.44 -20.84 -3.02
C LYS A 188 29.77 -20.39 -2.41
N ILE A 189 30.24 -21.12 -1.41
CA ILE A 189 31.44 -20.79 -0.65
C ILE A 189 32.66 -21.24 -1.45
N ASN A 190 33.50 -20.30 -1.88
CA ASN A 190 34.69 -20.62 -2.69
C ASN A 190 35.91 -21.04 -1.84
N GLN A 191 36.03 -20.58 -0.58
CA GLN A 191 37.03 -21.04 0.40
C GLN A 191 36.51 -20.82 1.84
N ILE A 192 36.81 -21.75 2.74
CA ILE A 192 36.56 -21.60 4.19
C ILE A 192 37.93 -21.42 4.86
N THR A 193 38.24 -20.22 5.34
CA THR A 193 39.42 -19.99 6.19
C THR A 193 38.97 -20.05 7.65
N ILE A 194 39.32 -21.13 8.33
CA ILE A 194 39.08 -21.24 9.78
C ILE A 194 40.25 -20.56 10.47
N SER A 195 40.03 -19.35 11.00
CA SER A 195 40.99 -18.73 11.93
C SER A 195 40.97 -19.53 13.23
N LYS A 196 42.03 -20.30 13.49
CA LYS A 196 42.23 -20.95 14.79
C LYS A 196 42.42 -19.85 15.84
N THR A 197 41.42 -19.62 16.68
CA THR A 197 41.60 -18.81 17.89
C THR A 197 42.59 -19.54 18.79
N LYS A 198 43.73 -18.91 19.10
CA LYS A 198 44.64 -19.40 20.14
C LYS A 198 43.86 -19.41 21.46
N ILE A 199 43.83 -20.58 22.12
CA ILE A 199 43.43 -20.74 23.52
C ILE A 199 44.51 -20.09 24.39
#